data_AF-A0A965HWG6-F1
#
_entry.id   AF-A0A965HWG6-F1
#
_cell.length_a   1.000
_cell.length_b   1.000
_cell.length_c   1.000
_cell.angle_alpha   90.00
_cell.angle_beta   90.00
_cell.angle_gamma   90.00
#
_symmetry.space_group_name_H-M   'P 1'
#
loop_
_entity.id
_entity.type
_entity.pdbx_description
1 polymer ?
#
loop_
_entity_poly.entity_id
_entity_poly.type
_entity_poly.pdbx_seq_one_letter_code
_entity_poly.pdbx_strand_id
1 'polypeptide(L)'
;MSIPIVSISGRAEKGASRPFFCEGDDNHFYFVKRDNVSAEQLVTEYVISRLAEECGLPVAPVRLLEIPEELVRYAIVDHVEEFRPGIAFGSQRVQFADEVRASHLRQIDDEVKLRCLCFDWWTRNSDRRLDLLGGDPLPRARRKVLQQSAEAEHPCRRTCE
;
A
#
# COMPACT_ATOMS: atom_id res chain seq x y z
N MET A 1 -7.09 13.65 -9.66
CA MET A 1 -8.28 13.99 -8.86
C MET A 1 -8.31 13.10 -7.64
N SER A 2 -8.84 13.58 -6.51
CA SER A 2 -9.08 12.75 -5.33
C SER A 2 -10.31 11.85 -5.53
N ILE A 3 -10.37 10.76 -4.79
CA ILE A 3 -11.50 9.82 -4.78
C ILE A 3 -12.25 10.00 -3.45
N PRO A 4 -13.51 10.45 -3.48
CA PRO A 4 -14.38 10.50 -2.30
C PRO A 4 -14.52 9.13 -1.64
N ILE A 5 -14.42 9.10 -0.31
CA ILE A 5 -14.73 7.90 0.48
C ILE A 5 -16.25 7.83 0.70
N VAL A 6 -16.84 6.66 0.43
CA VAL A 6 -18.28 6.42 0.56
C VAL A 6 -18.64 5.59 1.79
N SER A 7 -17.72 4.76 2.29
CA SER A 7 -17.98 3.93 3.48
C SER A 7 -16.71 3.66 4.29
N ILE A 8 -16.89 3.41 5.59
CA ILE A 8 -15.82 3.00 6.51
C ILE A 8 -16.15 1.61 7.03
N SER A 9 -15.26 0.65 6.79
CA SER A 9 -15.42 -0.75 7.19
C SER A 9 -14.73 -1.07 8.53
N GLY A 10 -14.08 -0.10 9.16
CA GLY A 10 -13.39 -0.22 10.45
C GLY A 10 -11.88 -0.03 10.34
N ARG A 11 -11.12 -0.59 11.30
CA ARG A 11 -9.66 -0.56 11.30
C ARG A 11 -9.07 -1.89 10.85
N ALA A 12 -7.92 -1.82 10.20
CA ALA A 12 -7.13 -3.00 9.89
C ALA A 12 -6.77 -3.79 11.17
N GLU A 13 -7.03 -5.10 11.16
CA GLU A 13 -6.68 -6.01 12.27
C GLU A 13 -5.16 -6.18 12.45
N LYS A 14 -4.40 -6.05 11.35
CA LYS A 14 -2.95 -6.27 11.30
C LYS A 14 -2.20 -5.02 10.85
N GLY A 15 -1.02 -4.82 11.46
CA GLY A 15 -0.08 -3.72 11.21
C GLY A 15 -0.09 -2.70 12.34
N ALA A 16 1.10 -2.26 12.81
CA ALA A 16 1.17 -1.48 14.05
C ALA A 16 0.62 -0.04 13.97
N SER A 17 0.19 0.42 12.79
CA SER A 17 -0.51 1.71 12.63
C SER A 17 -2.02 1.55 12.43
N ARG A 18 -2.53 0.30 12.39
CA ARG A 18 -3.95 -0.08 12.26
C ARG A 18 -4.78 0.92 11.42
N PRO A 19 -4.42 1.15 10.14
CA PRO A 19 -5.07 2.16 9.31
C PRO A 19 -6.56 1.88 9.13
N PHE A 20 -7.34 2.92 8.86
CA PHE A 20 -8.74 2.77 8.50
C PHE A 20 -8.87 2.00 7.19
N PHE A 21 -9.93 1.20 7.08
CA PHE A 21 -10.27 0.46 5.89
C PHE A 21 -11.57 1.04 5.33
N CYS A 22 -11.51 1.60 4.12
CA CYS A 22 -12.58 2.40 3.54
C CYS A 22 -12.84 1.99 2.09
N GLU A 23 -14.03 2.31 1.61
CA GLU A 23 -14.44 2.16 0.22
C GLU A 23 -14.47 3.54 -0.46
N GLY A 24 -13.89 3.63 -1.65
CA GLY A 24 -13.97 4.81 -2.51
C GLY A 24 -15.19 4.77 -3.43
N ASP A 25 -15.58 5.93 -3.96
CA ASP A 25 -16.66 6.04 -4.95
C ASP A 25 -16.38 5.30 -6.27
N ASP A 26 -15.15 4.86 -6.48
CA ASP A 26 -14.69 4.07 -7.62
C ASP A 26 -14.83 2.56 -7.41
N ASN A 27 -15.53 2.12 -6.35
CA ASN A 27 -15.74 0.74 -5.93
C ASN A 27 -14.46 -0.02 -5.56
N HIS A 28 -13.38 0.70 -5.24
CA HIS A 28 -12.18 0.09 -4.67
C HIS A 28 -12.10 0.28 -3.17
N PHE A 29 -11.40 -0.64 -2.53
CA PHE A 29 -11.12 -0.58 -1.10
C PHE A 29 -9.71 -0.05 -0.86
N TYR A 30 -9.55 0.75 0.19
CA TYR A 30 -8.31 1.43 0.53
C TYR A 30 -7.96 1.28 2.00
N PHE A 31 -6.66 1.15 2.27
CA PHE A 31 -6.09 1.45 3.58
C PHE A 31 -5.79 2.95 3.64
N VAL A 32 -6.50 3.65 4.51
CA VAL A 32 -6.46 5.12 4.62
C VAL A 32 -5.54 5.53 5.75
N LYS A 33 -4.61 6.44 5.44
CA LYS A 33 -3.70 7.07 6.40
C LYS A 33 -3.93 8.58 6.40
N ARG A 34 -4.21 9.09 7.59
CA ARG A 34 -4.32 10.53 7.86
C ARG A 34 -3.94 10.87 9.30
N ASP A 35 -4.17 9.93 10.20
CA ASP A 35 -3.90 10.04 11.63
C ASP A 35 -2.42 10.29 11.92
N ASN A 36 -2.09 11.35 12.67
CA ASN A 36 -0.73 11.67 13.14
C ASN A 36 0.33 11.86 12.02
N VAL A 37 -0.10 12.17 10.79
CA VAL A 37 0.79 12.45 9.66
C VAL A 37 0.68 13.92 9.28
N SER A 38 1.81 14.64 9.21
CA SER A 38 1.80 16.02 8.69
C SER A 38 1.46 16.05 7.20
N ALA A 39 0.99 17.18 6.69
CA ALA A 39 0.73 17.34 5.26
C ALA A 39 1.98 17.02 4.41
N GLU A 40 3.16 17.42 4.89
CA GLU A 40 4.45 17.12 4.25
C GLU A 40 4.75 15.62 4.21
N GLN A 41 4.50 14.91 5.31
CA GLN A 41 4.67 13.47 5.36
C GLN A 41 3.67 12.75 4.43
N LEU A 42 2.43 13.23 4.32
CA LEU A 42 1.43 12.67 3.40
C LEU A 42 1.85 12.87 1.94
N VAL A 43 2.34 14.07 1.59
CA VAL A 43 2.88 14.36 0.26
C VAL A 43 4.08 13.46 -0.04
N THR A 44 5.01 13.34 0.92
CA THR A 44 6.19 12.48 0.79
C THR A 44 5.79 11.03 0.55
N GLU A 45 4.85 10.50 1.35
CA GLU A 45 4.37 9.13 1.24
C GLU A 45 3.67 8.87 -0.11
N TYR A 46 2.88 9.83 -0.59
CA TYR A 46 2.25 9.77 -1.89
C TYR A 46 3.27 9.81 -3.03
N VAL A 47 4.19 10.77 -3.03
CA VAL A 47 5.19 10.95 -4.09
C VAL A 47 6.12 9.75 -4.17
N ILE A 48 6.67 9.28 -3.04
CA ILE A 48 7.54 8.10 -3.03
C ILE A 48 6.79 6.86 -3.53
N SER A 49 5.52 6.70 -3.15
CA SER A 49 4.72 5.56 -3.62
C SER A 49 4.45 5.61 -5.12
N ARG A 50 4.17 6.80 -5.67
CA ARG A 50 4.02 6.99 -7.11
C ARG A 50 5.33 6.74 -7.84
N LEU A 51 6.46 7.23 -7.33
CA LEU A 51 7.77 6.95 -7.93
C LEU A 51 8.06 5.44 -7.96
N ALA A 52 7.70 4.70 -6.90
CA ALA A 52 7.85 3.25 -6.88
C ALA A 52 7.03 2.56 -7.99
N GLU A 53 5.78 3.00 -8.21
CA GLU A 53 4.94 2.52 -9.31
C GLU A 53 5.57 2.80 -10.67
N GLU A 54 6.04 4.04 -10.90
CA GLU A 54 6.70 4.42 -12.16
C GLU A 54 8.02 3.69 -12.40
N CYS A 55 8.74 3.32 -11.32
CA CYS A 55 9.92 2.45 -11.40
C CYS A 55 9.58 0.98 -11.69
N GLY A 56 8.31 0.64 -11.86
CA GLY A 56 7.85 -0.73 -12.09
C GLY A 56 8.11 -1.64 -10.92
N LEU A 57 8.25 -1.08 -9.70
CA LEU A 57 8.24 -1.91 -8.52
C LEU A 57 6.87 -2.56 -8.45
N PRO A 58 6.80 -3.83 -8.03
CA PRO A 58 5.53 -4.34 -7.58
C PRO A 58 5.13 -3.36 -6.49
N VAL A 59 3.98 -2.69 -6.54
CA VAL A 59 3.47 -1.94 -5.41
C VAL A 59 1.94 -1.82 -5.50
N ALA A 60 1.21 -1.88 -4.38
CA ALA A 60 -0.19 -1.42 -4.34
C ALA A 60 -0.33 -0.05 -5.01
N PRO A 61 -1.33 0.13 -5.89
CA PRO A 61 -1.73 1.42 -6.39
C PRO A 61 -2.05 2.38 -5.26
N VAL A 62 -1.57 3.61 -5.35
CA VAL A 62 -1.90 4.68 -4.40
C VAL A 62 -2.81 5.74 -5.01
N ARG A 63 -3.66 6.33 -4.18
CA ARG A 63 -4.61 7.38 -4.54
C ARG A 63 -4.64 8.44 -3.45
N LEU A 64 -4.95 9.67 -3.85
CA LEU A 64 -5.42 10.68 -2.91
C LEU A 64 -6.91 10.43 -2.70
N LEU A 65 -7.31 10.32 -1.44
CA LEU A 65 -8.70 10.14 -1.06
C LEU A 65 -9.21 11.42 -0.41
N GLU A 66 -10.51 11.64 -0.50
CA GLU A 66 -11.19 12.71 0.19
C GLU A 66 -12.15 12.11 1.21
N ILE A 67 -11.97 12.48 2.48
CA ILE A 67 -12.86 12.09 3.57
C ILE A 67 -13.95 13.17 3.69
N PRO A 68 -15.22 12.88 3.33
CA PRO A 68 -16.29 13.87 3.41
C PRO A 68 -16.63 14.21 4.86
N GLU A 69 -17.05 15.45 5.10
CA GLU A 69 -17.48 15.89 6.44
C GLU A 69 -18.71 15.13 6.93
N GLU A 70 -19.65 14.83 6.03
CA GLU A 70 -20.86 14.08 6.39
C GLU A 70 -20.52 12.67 6.85
N LEU A 71 -19.55 12.02 6.19
CA LEU A 71 -19.13 10.67 6.54
C LEU A 71 -18.57 10.62 7.96
N VAL A 72 -17.73 11.59 8.34
CA VAL A 72 -17.16 11.67 9.70
C VAL A 72 -18.23 11.94 10.74
N ARG A 73 -19.21 12.81 10.43
CA ARG A 73 -20.28 13.21 11.35
C ARG A 73 -21.16 12.03 11.78
N TYR A 74 -21.38 11.06 10.89
CA TYR A 74 -22.24 9.90 11.13
C TYR A 74 -21.46 8.59 11.32
N ALA A 75 -20.13 8.62 11.30
CA ALA A 75 -19.30 7.44 11.45
C ALA A 75 -19.42 6.85 12.87
N ILE A 76 -19.73 5.56 12.95
CA ILE A 76 -19.71 4.77 14.19
C ILE A 76 -18.56 3.77 14.06
N VAL A 77 -17.34 4.24 14.35
CA VAL A 77 -16.11 3.44 14.27
C VAL A 77 -15.23 3.70 15.48
N ASP A 78 -14.43 2.70 15.87
CA ASP A 78 -13.45 2.85 16.93
C ASP A 78 -12.44 3.95 16.57
N HIS A 79 -12.16 4.84 17.52
CA HIS A 79 -11.24 5.97 17.37
C HIS A 79 -11.62 6.97 16.25
N VAL A 80 -12.92 7.26 16.09
CA VAL A 80 -13.43 8.22 15.09
C VAL A 80 -12.78 9.60 15.19
N GLU A 81 -12.30 10.00 16.36
CA GLU A 81 -11.56 11.25 16.59
C GLU A 81 -10.27 11.36 15.77
N GLU A 82 -9.72 10.23 15.34
CA GLU A 82 -8.55 10.16 14.49
C GLU A 82 -8.95 10.31 12.99
N PHE A 83 -10.18 9.94 12.64
CA PHE A 83 -10.72 10.03 11.28
C PHE A 83 -11.31 11.42 10.97
N ARG A 84 -10.44 12.36 10.58
CA ARG A 84 -10.83 13.75 10.29
C ARG A 84 -11.30 13.94 8.83
N PRO A 85 -12.10 14.98 8.50
CA PRO A 85 -12.47 15.32 7.12
C PRO A 85 -11.36 15.99 6.29
N GLY A 86 -11.28 15.68 5.00
CA GLY A 86 -10.33 16.25 4.02
C GLY A 86 -9.41 15.21 3.36
N ILE A 87 -8.30 15.67 2.76
CA ILE A 87 -7.42 14.82 1.94
C ILE A 87 -6.65 13.81 2.79
N ALA A 88 -6.64 12.56 2.33
CA ALA A 88 -5.95 11.43 2.93
C ALA A 88 -5.12 10.66 1.89
N PHE A 89 -4.12 9.91 2.35
CA PHE A 89 -3.43 8.93 1.54
C PHE A 89 -4.21 7.61 1.53
N GLY A 90 -4.43 7.04 0.35
CA GLY A 90 -5.05 5.73 0.17
C GLY A 90 -4.13 4.76 -0.55
N SER A 91 -3.84 3.62 0.09
CA SER A 91 -3.24 2.46 -0.59
C SER A 91 -4.34 1.48 -0.95
N GLN A 92 -4.53 1.19 -2.23
CA GLN A 92 -5.56 0.27 -2.71
C GLN A 92 -5.31 -1.14 -2.16
N ARG A 93 -6.37 -1.80 -1.71
CA ARG A 93 -6.32 -3.20 -1.29
C ARG A 93 -6.08 -4.08 -2.50
N VAL A 94 -5.01 -4.86 -2.45
CA VAL A 94 -4.79 -5.98 -3.36
C VAL A 94 -5.33 -7.25 -2.71
N GLN A 95 -6.17 -7.98 -3.46
CA GLN A 95 -6.74 -9.23 -2.98
C GLN A 95 -5.65 -10.31 -2.87
N PHE A 96 -5.81 -11.21 -1.91
CA PHE A 96 -4.90 -12.33 -1.67
C PHE A 96 -3.44 -11.97 -1.36
N ALA A 97 -3.17 -10.71 -0.98
CA ALA A 97 -1.85 -10.28 -0.56
C ALA A 97 -1.54 -10.72 0.89
N ASP A 98 -0.41 -11.37 1.11
CA ASP A 98 0.13 -11.73 2.42
C ASP A 98 1.45 -10.99 2.73
N GLU A 99 1.88 -11.05 4.00
CA GLU A 99 3.14 -10.49 4.45
C GLU A 99 4.34 -11.25 3.85
N VAL A 100 5.36 -10.52 3.40
CA VAL A 100 6.58 -11.13 2.85
C VAL A 100 7.37 -11.77 3.99
N ARG A 101 7.55 -13.09 3.92
CA ARG A 101 8.35 -13.87 4.86
C ARG A 101 9.67 -14.24 4.21
N ALA A 102 10.67 -14.61 5.02
CA ALA A 102 11.96 -15.10 4.52
C ALA A 102 11.82 -16.28 3.52
N SER A 103 10.78 -17.11 3.67
CA SER A 103 10.44 -18.17 2.73
C SER A 103 10.05 -17.66 1.34
N HIS A 104 9.36 -16.51 1.26
CA HIS A 104 8.93 -15.90 0.00
C HIS A 104 10.09 -15.26 -0.77
N LEU A 105 11.18 -14.86 -0.09
CA LEU A 105 12.31 -14.18 -0.73
C LEU A 105 12.98 -15.01 -1.83
N ARG A 106 12.96 -16.34 -1.71
CA ARG A 106 13.48 -17.26 -2.75
C ARG A 106 12.60 -17.33 -3.99
N GLN A 107 11.35 -16.92 -3.89
CA GLN A 107 10.36 -16.96 -4.98
C GLN A 107 10.27 -15.62 -5.73
N ILE A 108 10.84 -14.55 -5.16
CA ILE A 108 10.90 -13.24 -5.81
C ILE A 108 12.04 -13.25 -6.83
N ASP A 109 11.76 -12.75 -8.03
CA ASP A 109 12.75 -12.59 -9.10
C ASP A 109 13.91 -11.65 -8.67
N ASP A 110 15.13 -11.98 -9.08
CA ASP A 110 16.32 -11.20 -8.72
C ASP A 110 16.29 -9.78 -9.31
N GLU A 111 15.68 -9.60 -10.49
CA GLU A 111 15.48 -8.28 -11.08
C GLU A 111 14.59 -7.41 -10.19
N VAL A 112 13.53 -7.97 -9.61
CA VAL A 112 12.63 -7.26 -8.68
C VAL A 112 13.38 -6.86 -7.41
N LYS A 113 14.26 -7.73 -6.90
CA LYS A 113 15.10 -7.44 -5.72
C LYS A 113 16.08 -6.31 -6.03
N LEU A 114 16.75 -6.36 -7.17
CA LEU A 114 17.70 -5.33 -7.61
C LEU A 114 17.01 -3.97 -7.79
N ARG A 115 15.85 -3.93 -8.44
CA ARG A 115 15.07 -2.70 -8.58
C ARG A 115 14.65 -2.13 -7.24
N CYS A 116 14.18 -2.97 -6.32
CA CYS A 116 13.87 -2.55 -4.95
C CYS A 116 15.10 -1.90 -4.30
N LEU A 117 16.25 -2.59 -4.31
CA LEU A 117 17.49 -2.11 -3.73
C LEU A 117 17.95 -0.77 -4.32
N CYS A 118 17.93 -0.64 -5.65
CA CYS A 118 18.27 0.61 -6.34
C CYS A 118 17.34 1.75 -5.94
N PHE A 119 16.03 1.48 -5.86
CA PHE A 119 15.04 2.47 -5.47
C PHE A 119 15.25 2.95 -4.03
N ASP A 120 15.54 2.05 -3.09
CA ASP A 120 15.78 2.42 -1.70
C ASP A 120 17.05 3.22 -1.51
N TRP A 121 18.10 2.83 -2.23
CA TRP A 121 19.35 3.57 -2.24
C TRP A 121 19.15 4.99 -2.77
N TRP A 122 18.40 5.13 -3.87
CA TRP A 122 18.08 6.43 -4.47
C TRP A 122 17.23 7.33 -3.56
N THR A 123 16.17 6.78 -2.97
CA THR A 123 15.25 7.52 -2.10
C THR A 123 15.77 7.71 -0.68
N ARG A 124 16.94 7.13 -0.36
CA ARG A 124 17.51 7.04 1.00
C ARG A 124 16.50 6.50 2.01
N ASN A 125 15.69 5.56 1.58
CA ASN A 125 14.66 4.93 2.39
C ASN A 125 15.32 3.99 3.41
N SER A 126 15.61 4.52 4.60
CA SER A 126 16.39 3.85 5.64
C SER A 126 15.64 2.76 6.40
N ASP A 127 14.35 2.55 6.14
CA ASP A 127 13.51 1.61 6.89
C ASP A 127 13.54 0.18 6.36
N ARG A 128 14.12 -0.07 5.18
CA ARG A 128 14.36 -1.45 4.73
C ARG A 128 15.59 -2.03 5.43
N ARG A 129 15.36 -2.59 6.61
CA ARG A 129 16.35 -3.44 7.30
C ARG A 129 15.88 -4.87 7.21
N LEU A 130 16.38 -5.63 6.23
CA LEU A 130 16.33 -7.10 6.23
C LEU A 130 17.47 -7.60 7.13
N ASP A 131 17.15 -8.07 8.33
CA ASP A 131 18.11 -8.83 9.14
C ASP A 131 17.97 -10.34 8.85
N LEU A 132 18.99 -11.12 9.26
CA LEU A 132 19.07 -12.57 9.08
C LEU A 132 17.92 -13.35 9.75
N LEU A 133 17.15 -12.70 10.62
CA LEU A 133 16.01 -13.28 11.35
C LEU A 133 14.66 -12.91 10.72
N GLY A 134 14.68 -12.10 9.65
CA GLY A 134 13.51 -11.53 9.02
C GLY A 134 13.37 -10.06 9.41
N GLY A 135 13.75 -9.19 8.49
CA GLY A 135 13.49 -7.77 8.59
C GLY A 135 12.74 -7.23 7.36
N ASP A 136 12.38 -5.94 7.41
CA ASP A 136 11.39 -5.32 6.53
C ASP A 136 11.91 -5.17 5.08
N PRO A 137 11.34 -5.90 4.09
CA PRO A 137 11.75 -5.80 2.71
C PRO A 137 11.09 -4.62 1.97
N LEU A 138 10.32 -3.74 2.63
CA LEU A 138 9.53 -2.68 1.99
C LEU A 138 9.63 -1.30 2.67
N PRO A 139 9.36 -0.19 1.94
CA PRO A 139 9.38 1.17 2.51
C PRO A 139 8.36 1.35 3.64
N ARG A 140 8.60 2.27 4.58
CA ARG A 140 7.65 2.63 5.65
C ARG A 140 6.24 3.01 5.15
N ALA A 141 6.14 3.45 3.90
CA ALA A 141 4.87 3.67 3.22
C ALA A 141 4.00 2.39 3.12
N ARG A 142 4.57 1.20 3.33
CA ARG A 142 3.99 -0.10 2.98
C ARG A 142 4.10 -1.09 4.12
N ARG A 143 3.32 -0.84 5.17
CA ARG A 143 2.89 -1.94 6.05
C ARG A 143 1.93 -2.93 5.41
N LYS A 144 1.52 -2.71 4.16
CA LYS A 144 0.65 -3.62 3.43
C LYS A 144 0.87 -3.48 1.94
N VAL A 145 0.68 -4.62 1.30
CA VAL A 145 0.73 -4.86 -0.12
C VAL A 145 2.14 -4.80 -0.67
N LEU A 146 2.73 -6.00 -0.71
CA LEU A 146 3.14 -6.54 -1.97
C LEU A 146 3.14 -8.06 -2.10
N GLN A 147 2.29 -8.53 -3.01
CA GLN A 147 2.35 -9.85 -3.61
C GLN A 147 2.24 -9.62 -5.11
N GLN A 148 3.32 -9.88 -5.84
CA GLN A 148 3.22 -10.00 -7.29
C GLN A 148 2.67 -11.39 -7.60
N SER A 149 1.64 -11.40 -8.45
CA SER A 149 1.15 -12.56 -9.16
C SER A 149 2.33 -13.27 -9.83
N ALA A 150 2.63 -14.49 -9.40
CA ALA A 150 3.37 -15.42 -10.22
C ALA A 150 2.39 -16.01 -11.24
N GLU A 151 2.06 -15.23 -12.26
CA GLU A 151 1.43 -15.71 -13.50
C GLU A 151 1.78 -14.69 -14.59
N ALA A 152 3.07 -14.68 -14.95
CA ALA A 152 3.46 -14.20 -16.26
C ALA A 152 2.82 -15.14 -17.28
N GLU A 153 1.87 -14.63 -18.05
CA GLU A 153 1.30 -15.28 -19.23
C GLU A 153 2.43 -15.85 -20.09
N HIS A 154 2.67 -17.15 -19.99
CA HIS A 154 3.36 -17.88 -21.03
C HIS A 154 2.36 -18.06 -22.17
N PRO A 155 2.63 -17.57 -23.40
CA PRO A 155 1.87 -18.01 -24.55
C PRO A 155 2.18 -19.50 -24.74
N CYS A 156 1.27 -20.34 -24.24
CA CYS A 156 1.28 -21.78 -24.46
C CYS A 156 1.12 -22.01 -25.97
N ARG A 157 2.25 -22.08 -26.68
CA ARG A 157 2.33 -22.67 -28.01
C ARG A 157 2.01 -24.16 -27.85
N ARG A 158 0.73 -24.51 -27.90
CA ARG A 158 0.30 -25.87 -28.23
C ARG A 158 0.44 -26.05 -29.73
N THR A 159 1.60 -26.51 -30.17
CA THR A 159 1.66 -27.38 -31.34
C THR A 159 1.10 -28.73 -30.90
N CYS A 160 -0.14 -29.00 -31.30
CA CYS A 160 -0.65 -30.36 -31.35
C CYS A 160 -0.12 -30.99 -32.64
N GLU A 161 0.78 -31.96 -32.49
CA GLU A 161 0.92 -33.12 -33.37
C GLU A 161 0.54 -34.36 -32.55
#